data_AF-A0A3R0XI61-F1
#
_entry.id   AF-A0A3R0XI61-F1
#
_cell.length_a   1.000
_cell.length_b   1.000
_cell.length_c   1.000
_cell.angle_alpha   90.00
_cell.angle_beta   90.00
_cell.angle_gamma   90.00
#
_symmetry.space_group_name_H-M   'P 1'
#
loop_
_entity.id
_entity.type
_entity.pdbx_description
1 polymer ?
#
loop_
_entity_poly.entity_id
_entity_poly.type
_entity_poly.pdbx_seq_one_letter_code
_entity_poly.pdbx_strand_id
1 'polypeptide(L)' 'MAAFNIPDIYGRFYLVNFDNVKVISLAENKECGDLLFEFNDRTRMVISAGLDREGATEVYSGICRSVGAKQVS' A
#
# COMPACT_ATOMS: atom_id res chain seq x y z
N MET A 1 -8.76 -11.34 -10.72
CA MET A 1 -9.26 -10.09 -10.14
C MET A 1 -8.92 -10.07 -8.66
N ALA A 2 -7.78 -9.46 -8.32
CA ALA A 2 -7.34 -9.30 -6.94
C ALA A 2 -7.67 -7.86 -6.49
N ALA A 3 -8.87 -7.65 -5.97
CA ALA A 3 -9.23 -6.39 -5.33
C ALA A 3 -9.15 -6.55 -3.82
N PHE A 4 -8.44 -5.65 -3.14
CA PHE A 4 -8.32 -5.66 -1.67
C PHE A 4 -8.79 -4.33 -1.09
N ASN A 5 -9.50 -4.40 0.03
CA ASN A 5 -9.78 -3.24 0.85
C ASN A 5 -8.58 -2.96 1.74
N ILE A 6 -8.00 -1.77 1.61
CA ILE A 6 -6.90 -1.29 2.42
C ILE A 6 -7.45 -0.22 3.37
N PRO A 7 -7.46 -0.45 4.69
CA PRO A 7 -7.83 0.57 5.65
C PRO A 7 -6.72 1.61 5.79
N ASP A 8 -7.09 2.87 5.97
CA ASP A 8 -6.17 3.91 6.47
C ASP A 8 -6.32 4.09 7.99
N ILE A 9 -5.36 4.79 8.59
CA ILE A 9 -5.33 5.08 10.04
C ILE A 9 -6.51 5.95 10.52
N TYR A 10 -7.26 6.57 9.62
CA TYR A 10 -8.42 7.42 9.92
C TYR A 10 -9.75 6.67 9.78
N GLY A 11 -9.71 5.35 9.53
CA GLY A 11 -10.90 4.51 9.41
C GLY A 11 -11.58 4.56 8.04
N ARG A 12 -10.92 5.11 7.01
CA ARG A 12 -11.40 5.05 5.62
C ARG A 12 -10.91 3.76 4.97
N PHE A 13 -11.73 3.22 4.06
CA PHE A 13 -11.40 2.01 3.31
C PHE A 13 -11.20 2.35 1.84
N TYR A 14 -10.07 1.90 1.30
CA TYR A 14 -9.69 2.09 -0.10
C TYR A 14 -9.77 0.74 -0.81
N LEU A 15 -10.74 0.60 -1.72
CA LEU A 15 -10.82 -0.57 -2.58
C LEU A 15 -9.82 -0.41 -3.73
N VAL A 16 -8.74 -1.20 -3.69
CA VAL A 16 -7.68 -1.14 -4.70
C VAL A 16 -7.77 -2.38 -5.60
N ASN A 17 -7.91 -2.15 -6.90
CA ASN A 17 -7.79 -3.20 -7.91
C ASN A 17 -6.31 -3.39 -8.29
N PHE A 18 -5.71 -4.52 -7.86
CA PHE A 18 -4.30 -4.80 -8.10
C PHE A 18 -3.98 -5.12 -9.56
N ASP A 19 -4.98 -5.45 -10.39
CA ASP A 19 -4.78 -5.62 -11.84
C ASP A 19 -4.36 -4.29 -12.51
N ASN A 20 -4.66 -3.15 -11.88
CA ASN A 20 -4.30 -1.81 -12.36
C ASN A 20 -3.08 -1.21 -11.63
N VAL A 21 -2.54 -1.88 -10.61
CA VAL A 21 -1.41 -1.39 -9.82
C VAL A 21 -0.11 -1.80 -10.51
N LYS A 22 0.75 -0.81 -10.76
CA LYS A 22 2.07 -1.02 -11.34
C LYS A 22 3.13 -1.22 -10.26
N VAL A 23 3.13 -0.38 -9.23
CA VAL A 23 4.05 -0.50 -8.09
C VAL A 23 3.41 0.04 -6.82
N ILE A 24 3.77 -0.58 -5.70
CA ILE A 24 3.48 -0.09 -4.35
C ILE A 24 4.83 0.15 -3.67
N SER A 25 5.01 1.32 -3.08
CA SER A 25 6.23 1.66 -2.34
C SER A 25 5.92 2.34 -1.02
N LEU A 26 6.92 2.37 -0.14
CA LEU A 26 6.84 3.07 1.15
C LEU A 26 7.34 4.51 0.96
N ALA A 27 6.69 5.46 1.64
CA ALA A 27 7.23 6.82 1.73
C ALA A 27 8.66 6.82 2.32
N GLU A 28 9.56 7.61 1.73
CA GLU A 28 10.97 7.65 2.14
C GLU A 28 11.18 8.21 3.55
N ASN A 29 10.27 9.09 4.01
CA ASN A 29 10.32 9.64 5.34
C ASN A 29 9.99 8.57 6.40
N LYS A 30 10.90 8.36 7.36
CA LYS A 30 10.72 7.40 8.45
C LYS A 30 9.55 7.73 9.37
N GLU A 31 9.18 9.01 9.48
CA GLU A 31 8.05 9.47 10.29
C GLU A 31 6.69 9.33 9.58
N CYS A 32 6.68 8.96 8.29
CA CYS A 32 5.45 8.80 7.51
C CYS A 32 5.11 7.32 7.36
N GLY A 33 3.89 6.94 7.78
CA GLY A 33 3.34 5.61 7.53
C GLY A 33 2.50 5.53 6.25
N ASP A 34 2.99 6.10 5.15
CA ASP A 34 2.26 6.16 3.89
C ASP A 34 2.70 5.06 2.92
N LEU A 35 1.70 4.44 2.27
CA LEU A 35 1.86 3.61 1.09
C LEU A 35 1.57 4.43 -0.16
N LEU A 36 2.49 4.37 -1.11
CA LEU A 36 2.43 5.04 -2.41
C LEU A 36 2.05 4.02 -3.47
N PHE A 37 0.92 4.22 -4.12
CA PHE A 37 0.45 3.40 -5.24
C PHE A 37 0.68 4.16 -6.54
N GLU A 38 1.35 3.53 -7.50
CA GLU A 38 1.38 3.97 -8.90
C GLU A 38 0.57 2.98 -9.74
N PHE A 39 -0.39 3.50 -10.49
CA PHE A 39 -1.25 2.72 -11.37
C PHE A 39 -0.72 2.73 -12.81
N ASN A 40 -1.23 1.81 -13.64
CA ASN A 40 -0.82 1.67 -15.05
C ASN A 40 -1.06 2.94 -15.89
N ASP A 41 -2.06 3.74 -15.53
CA ASP A 41 -2.38 5.04 -16.14
C ASP A 41 -1.51 6.19 -15.61
N ARG A 42 -0.53 5.88 -14.74
CA ARG A 42 0.35 6.83 -14.02
C ARG A 42 -0.35 7.67 -12.95
N THR A 43 -1.62 7.38 -12.65
CA THR A 43 -2.27 7.93 -11.46
C THR A 43 -1.48 7.51 -10.22
N ARG A 44 -1.37 8.40 -9.24
CA ARG A 44 -0.75 8.13 -7.95
C ARG A 44 -1.77 8.27 -6.84
N MET A 45 -1.73 7.35 -5.88
CA MET A 45 -2.56 7.41 -4.67
C MET A 45 -1.67 7.21 -3.45
N VAL A 46 -2.00 7.93 -2.38
CA VAL A 46 -1.35 7.81 -1.09
C VAL A 46 -2.37 7.29 -0.09
N ILE A 47 -2.02 6.24 0.63
CA ILE A 47 -2.82 5.70 1.73
C ILE A 47 -1.97 5.73 2.99
N SER A 48 -2.41 6.48 4.00
CA SER A 48 -1.79 6.51 5.33
C SER A 48 -2.13 5.21 6.06
N ALA A 49 -1.32 4.18 5.85
CA ALA A 49 -1.55 2.81 6.30
C ALA A 49 -0.95 2.52 7.69
N GLY A 50 -0.01 3.35 8.15
CA GLY A 50 0.60 3.26 9.47
C GLY A 50 0.78 4.63 10.11
N LEU A 51 1.08 4.64 11.41
CA LEU A 51 1.47 5.86 12.13
C LEU A 51 2.89 6.30 11.76
N ASP A 52 3.73 5.35 11.35
CA ASP A 52 5.12 5.53 10.96
C ASP A 52 5.49 4.52 9.87
N ARG A 53 6.74 4.58 9.40
CA ARG A 53 7.24 3.69 8.35
C ARG A 53 7.20 2.21 8.75
N GLU A 54 7.35 1.87 10.03
CA GLU A 54 7.28 0.48 10.50
C GLU A 54 5.86 -0.05 10.35
N GLY A 55 4.87 0.70 10.83
CA GLY A 55 3.45 0.36 10.64
C GLY A 55 3.07 0.23 9.16
N ALA A 56 3.55 1.12 8.29
CA ALA A 56 3.33 0.98 6.85
C ALA A 56 4.03 -0.26 6.26
N THR A 57 5.20 -0.63 6.76
CA THR A 57 5.93 -1.83 6.35
C THR A 57 5.18 -3.11 6.72
N GLU A 58 4.55 -3.14 7.90
CA GLU A 58 3.70 -4.27 8.31
C GLU A 58 2.51 -4.44 7.38
N VAL A 59 1.79 -3.35 7.07
CA VAL A 59 0.66 -3.38 6.13
C VAL A 59 1.12 -3.80 4.74
N TYR A 60 2.22 -3.23 4.23
CA TYR A 60 2.80 -3.63 2.94
C TYR A 60 3.14 -5.12 2.91
N SER A 61 3.75 -5.64 3.97
CA SER A 61 4.09 -7.07 4.09
C SER A 61 2.83 -7.95 4.12
N GLY A 62 1.77 -7.50 4.79
CA GLY A 62 0.45 -8.15 4.79
C GLY A 62 -0.19 -8.20 3.41
N ILE A 63 -0.10 -7.10 2.65
CA ILE A 63 -0.55 -7.04 1.26
C ILE A 63 0.24 -8.04 0.41
N CYS A 64 1.58 -8.01 0.45
CA CYS A 64 2.43 -8.93 -0.31
C CYS A 64 2.07 -10.40 -0.03
N ARG A 65 1.90 -10.78 1.24
CA ARG A 65 1.49 -12.14 1.63
C ARG A 65 0.11 -12.51 1.07
N SER A 66 -0.84 -11.60 1.13
CA SER A 66 -2.23 -11.83 0.68
C SER A 66 -2.34 -12.02 -0.84
N VAL A 67 -1.49 -11.34 -1.61
CA VAL A 67 -1.44 -11.46 -3.08
C VAL A 67 -0.45 -12.52 -3.56
N GLY A 68 0.25 -13.21 -2.65
CA GLY A 68 1.29 -14.19 -2.98
C GLY A 68 2.56 -13.58 -3.60
N ALA A 69 2.77 -12.27 -3.43
CA ALA A 69 3.98 -11.59 -3.90
C ALA A 69 5.13 -11.74 -2.90
N LYS A 70 6.35 -11.91 -3.43
CA LYS A 70 7.56 -11.94 -2.62
C LYS A 70 7.98 -10.50 -2.30
N GLN A 71 8.14 -10.18 -1.03
CA GLN A 71 8.70 -8.89 -0.61
C GLN A 71 10.14 -8.79 -1.12
N VAL A 72 10.43 -7.75 -1.90
CA VAL A 72 11.81 -7.42 -2.30
C VAL A 72 12.27 -6.31 -1.35
N SER A 73 13.27 -6.63 -0.55
CA SER A 73 13.92 -5.77 0.45
C SER A 73 14.84 -4.74 -0.18
#